data_AF-A0A852UM40-F1
#
_entry.id   AF-A0A852UM40-F1
#
_cell.length_a   1.000
_cell.length_b   1.000
_cell.length_c   1.000
_cell.angle_alpha   90.00
_cell.angle_beta   90.00
_cell.angle_gamma   90.00
#
_symmetry.space_group_name_H-M   'P 1'
#
loop_
_entity.id
_entity.type
_entity.pdbx_description
1 polymer ?
#
loop_
_entity_poly.entity_id
_entity_poly.type
_entity_poly.pdbx_seq_one_letter_code
_entity_poly.pdbx_strand_id
1 'polypeptide(L)'
;MKKILFLLTVAVLLLAGCASKDDNKQQGAEEKVDKTVEQQVKEEKLSLQLLKADEEAGVTIDNNELYKELNRMITENPDMGLANDFGINIIDIVDSGTENASLLFLAINRLDEPMKNISFDYTLGLDSGEFVWEGVEVNLSEQDTGIIQPNHAVPFSLGITAEQEALIDKLEQDNQVVKMDNFKFE
;
A
#
# COMPACT_ATOMS: atom_id res chain seq x y z
N MET A 1 23.77 56.10 13.79
CA MET A 1 24.38 56.48 12.48
C MET A 1 24.40 55.20 11.65
N LYS A 2 23.86 55.07 10.43
CA LYS A 2 23.20 55.95 9.47
C LYS A 2 22.39 54.99 8.58
N LYS A 3 21.10 55.29 8.35
CA LYS A 3 20.17 54.50 7.53
C LYS A 3 20.43 54.76 6.04
N ILE A 4 20.41 53.73 5.20
CA ILE A 4 20.30 53.80 3.71
C ILE A 4 19.56 52.50 3.32
N LEU A 5 18.24 52.45 3.18
CA LEU A 5 17.35 53.00 2.14
C LEU A 5 17.79 52.63 0.72
N PHE A 6 17.25 51.52 0.20
CA PHE A 6 17.08 51.30 -1.24
C PHE A 6 15.59 51.15 -1.53
N LEU A 7 15.03 52.21 -2.13
CA LEU A 7 13.72 52.26 -2.74
C LEU A 7 13.83 51.64 -4.14
N LEU A 8 12.97 50.67 -4.44
CA LEU A 8 12.65 50.29 -5.82
C LEU A 8 11.15 50.49 -6.01
N THR A 9 10.86 51.65 -6.61
CA THR A 9 9.56 52.11 -7.10
C THR A 9 9.21 51.42 -8.43
N VAL A 10 7.94 51.59 -8.84
CA VAL A 10 7.29 51.29 -10.15
C VAL A 10 6.38 50.06 -10.07
N ALA A 11 5.09 50.10 -10.38
CA ALA A 11 4.15 51.18 -10.65
C ALA A 11 2.74 50.64 -10.38
N VAL A 12 1.94 51.40 -9.63
CA VAL A 12 0.53 51.14 -9.41
C VAL A 12 -0.25 51.76 -10.57
N LEU A 13 -0.93 50.93 -11.37
CA LEU A 13 -1.97 51.38 -12.31
C LEU A 13 -3.30 51.40 -11.56
N LEU A 14 -3.64 52.55 -10.96
CA LEU A 14 -4.99 52.84 -10.50
C LEU A 14 -5.79 53.36 -11.70
N LEU A 15 -6.69 52.52 -12.22
CA LEU A 15 -7.80 52.98 -13.05
C LEU A 15 -8.82 53.64 -12.14
N ALA A 16 -8.82 54.98 -12.10
CA ALA A 16 -9.92 55.76 -11.56
C ALA A 16 -11.03 55.83 -12.61
N GLY A 17 -12.06 54.99 -12.44
CA GLY A 17 -13.36 55.19 -13.06
C GLY A 17 -14.33 55.73 -12.01
N CYS A 18 -14.59 57.04 -12.02
CA CYS A 18 -15.68 57.63 -11.25
C CYS A 18 -16.98 57.50 -12.04
N ALA A 19 -17.99 56.84 -11.46
CA ALA A 19 -19.38 57.02 -11.85
C ALA A 19 -20.26 56.96 -10.59
N SER A 20 -20.79 58.13 -10.27
CA SER A 20 -22.02 58.51 -9.56
C SER A 20 -22.60 57.63 -8.45
N LYS A 21 -22.73 58.32 -7.31
CA LYS A 21 -23.46 58.09 -6.08
C LYS A 21 -24.96 57.82 -6.34
N ASP A 22 -25.48 56.70 -5.83
CA ASP A 22 -26.87 56.56 -5.42
C ASP A 22 -26.99 55.52 -4.28
N ASP A 23 -27.76 55.90 -3.27
CA ASP A 23 -27.99 55.15 -2.03
C ASP A 23 -28.97 53.99 -2.21
N ASN A 24 -28.73 52.92 -1.44
CA ASN A 24 -29.70 52.05 -0.75
C ASN A 24 -29.89 50.59 -1.25
N LYS A 25 -29.78 49.70 -0.24
CA LYS A 25 -30.29 48.33 -0.06
C LYS A 25 -29.37 47.11 -0.34
N GLN A 26 -29.07 46.48 0.80
CA GLN A 26 -29.12 45.04 1.11
C GLN A 26 -27.95 44.11 0.72
N GLN A 27 -27.37 43.54 1.80
CA GLN A 27 -27.17 42.10 2.04
C GLN A 27 -25.78 41.51 1.75
N GLY A 28 -25.19 40.91 2.81
CA GLY A 28 -24.08 39.95 2.75
C GLY A 28 -22.71 40.56 2.48
N ALA A 29 -21.59 40.10 3.01
CA ALA A 29 -21.32 38.92 3.80
C ALA A 29 -20.09 39.24 4.67
N GLU A 30 -20.13 38.79 5.92
CA GLU A 30 -18.93 38.62 6.71
C GLU A 30 -17.99 37.71 5.91
N GLU A 31 -16.79 38.22 5.66
CA GLU A 31 -15.70 37.51 5.01
C GLU A 31 -15.33 36.33 5.91
N LYS A 32 -15.96 35.18 5.66
CA LYS A 32 -15.56 33.90 6.22
C LYS A 32 -14.14 33.66 5.75
N VAL A 33 -13.21 33.79 6.71
CA VAL A 33 -11.89 33.19 6.64
C VAL A 33 -12.09 31.73 6.25
N ASP A 34 -11.74 31.44 5.00
CA ASP A 34 -11.73 30.09 4.44
C ASP A 34 -10.73 29.30 5.27
N LYS A 35 -11.25 28.51 6.21
CA LYS A 35 -10.50 27.45 6.85
C LYS A 35 -10.21 26.47 5.73
N THR A 36 -9.01 26.56 5.17
CA THR A 36 -8.37 25.45 4.48
C THR A 36 -8.54 24.23 5.37
N VAL A 37 -9.47 23.36 4.99
CA VAL A 37 -9.62 22.05 5.56
C VAL A 37 -8.36 21.33 5.11
N GLU A 38 -7.36 21.28 6.00
CA GLU A 38 -6.40 20.19 5.98
C GLU A 38 -7.25 18.92 6.11
N GLN A 39 -7.60 18.35 4.97
CA GLN A 39 -8.15 17.02 4.89
C GLN A 39 -7.00 16.12 5.32
N GLN A 40 -6.90 15.89 6.64
CA GLN A 40 -6.13 14.81 7.18
C GLN A 40 -6.71 13.55 6.55
N VAL A 41 -6.10 13.08 5.46
CA VAL A 41 -6.32 11.73 4.97
C VAL A 41 -5.93 10.87 6.15
N LYS A 42 -6.95 10.38 6.86
CA LYS A 42 -6.76 9.47 7.97
C LYS A 42 -6.31 8.18 7.31
N GLU A 43 -5.01 7.98 7.25
CA GLU A 43 -4.40 6.75 6.76
C GLU A 43 -5.06 5.59 7.51
N GLU A 44 -5.83 4.79 6.79
CA GLU A 44 -6.59 3.71 7.40
C GLU A 44 -5.62 2.58 7.75
N LYS A 45 -5.82 2.01 8.94
CA LYS A 45 -4.95 0.95 9.44
C LYS A 45 -5.17 -0.32 8.64
N LEU A 46 -4.07 -1.03 8.37
CA LEU A 46 -4.12 -2.33 7.71
C LEU A 46 -4.95 -3.32 8.53
N SER A 47 -5.78 -4.10 7.85
CA SER A 47 -6.54 -5.20 8.44
C SER A 47 -6.23 -6.51 7.73
N LEU A 48 -6.31 -7.62 8.44
CA LEU A 48 -6.17 -8.94 7.84
C LEU A 48 -7.48 -9.35 7.15
N GLN A 49 -7.38 -9.79 5.91
CA GLN A 49 -8.43 -10.47 5.16
C GLN A 49 -8.10 -11.96 5.09
N LEU A 50 -9.09 -12.81 5.38
CA LEU A 50 -8.96 -14.25 5.21
C LEU A 50 -9.06 -14.61 3.73
N LEU A 51 -8.50 -15.76 3.35
CA LEU A 51 -8.80 -16.35 2.05
C LEU A 51 -10.29 -16.71 2.00
N LYS A 52 -10.94 -16.40 0.87
CA LYS A 52 -12.35 -16.70 0.66
C LYS A 52 -12.62 -18.20 0.80
N ALA A 53 -11.73 -19.03 0.25
CA ALA A 53 -11.83 -20.49 0.37
C ALA A 53 -11.79 -20.97 1.84
N ASP A 54 -11.00 -20.31 2.69
CA ASP A 54 -10.89 -20.63 4.12
C ASP A 54 -12.14 -20.18 4.88
N GLU A 55 -12.66 -18.99 4.59
CA GLU A 55 -13.94 -18.51 5.16
C GLU A 55 -15.08 -19.46 4.81
N GLU A 56 -15.16 -19.92 3.55
CA GLU A 56 -16.16 -20.89 3.09
C GLU A 56 -16.00 -22.27 3.77
N ALA A 57 -14.78 -22.63 4.18
CA ALA A 57 -14.50 -23.82 4.98
C ALA A 57 -14.78 -23.63 6.48
N GLY A 58 -15.20 -22.44 6.91
CA GLY A 58 -15.52 -22.12 8.32
C GLY A 58 -14.31 -21.73 9.17
N VAL A 59 -13.20 -21.39 8.53
CA VAL A 59 -12.02 -20.84 9.21
C VAL A 59 -12.31 -19.40 9.67
N THR A 60 -11.82 -19.05 10.85
CA THR A 60 -11.86 -17.71 11.42
C THR A 60 -10.50 -17.38 12.02
N ILE A 61 -10.24 -16.10 12.31
CA ILE A 61 -9.03 -15.70 13.04
C ILE A 61 -8.93 -16.47 14.37
N ASP A 62 -10.04 -16.63 15.10
CA ASP A 62 -10.01 -17.24 16.43
C ASP A 62 -9.78 -18.76 16.43
N ASN A 63 -10.04 -19.45 15.31
CA ASN A 63 -9.97 -20.91 15.23
C ASN A 63 -8.77 -21.45 14.44
N ASN A 64 -7.92 -20.56 13.89
CA ASN A 64 -6.76 -20.94 13.10
C ASN A 64 -5.50 -20.19 13.56
N GLU A 65 -4.46 -20.94 13.94
CA GLU A 65 -3.24 -20.36 14.53
C GLU A 65 -2.44 -19.48 13.57
N LEU A 66 -2.42 -19.80 12.27
CA LEU A 66 -1.77 -18.96 11.26
C LEU A 66 -2.45 -17.59 11.18
N TYR A 67 -3.78 -17.56 11.09
CA TYR A 67 -4.52 -16.30 11.03
C TYR A 67 -4.42 -15.47 12.32
N LYS A 68 -4.33 -16.11 13.50
CA LYS A 68 -4.04 -15.38 14.76
C LYS A 68 -2.71 -14.66 14.69
N GLU A 69 -1.68 -15.35 14.23
CA GLU A 69 -0.33 -14.82 14.20
C GLU A 69 -0.20 -13.69 13.17
N LEU A 70 -0.75 -13.87 11.97
CA LEU A 70 -0.82 -12.81 10.96
C LEU A 70 -1.61 -11.60 11.45
N ASN A 71 -2.74 -11.82 12.14
CA ASN A 71 -3.54 -10.72 12.68
C ASN A 71 -2.80 -9.97 13.78
N ARG A 72 -2.05 -10.68 14.64
CA ARG A 72 -1.18 -10.09 15.65
C ARG A 72 -0.09 -9.23 14.99
N MET A 73 0.59 -9.76 13.99
CA MET A 73 1.62 -9.05 13.24
C MET A 73 1.12 -7.75 12.60
N ILE A 74 -0.06 -7.79 11.96
CA ILE A 74 -0.69 -6.61 11.34
C ILE A 74 -1.16 -5.61 12.41
N THR A 75 -1.71 -6.09 13.53
CA THR A 75 -2.16 -5.22 14.63
C THR A 75 -0.98 -4.48 15.27
N GLU A 76 0.17 -5.13 15.37
CA GLU A 76 1.43 -4.55 15.87
C GLU A 76 2.08 -3.61 14.87
N ASN A 77 1.86 -3.82 13.57
CA ASN A 77 2.42 -3.02 12.47
C ASN A 77 1.33 -2.54 11.50
N PRO A 78 0.40 -1.67 11.96
CA PRO A 78 -0.78 -1.28 11.17
C PRO A 78 -0.45 -0.43 9.93
N ASP A 79 0.78 0.07 9.85
CA ASP A 79 1.30 0.92 8.78
C ASP A 79 2.16 0.12 7.78
N MET A 80 2.15 -1.23 7.85
CA MET A 80 2.90 -2.10 6.94
C MET A 80 2.49 -1.89 5.46
N GLY A 81 3.48 -1.93 4.56
CA GLY A 81 3.28 -1.70 3.13
C GLY A 81 3.68 -0.28 2.71
N LEU A 82 3.68 -0.02 1.41
CA LEU A 82 3.97 1.30 0.85
C LEU A 82 2.65 2.02 0.55
N ALA A 83 2.54 3.29 0.93
CA ALA A 83 1.33 4.07 0.68
C ALA A 83 1.07 4.24 -0.83
N ASN A 84 -0.20 4.11 -1.23
CA ASN A 84 -0.64 4.15 -2.64
C ASN A 84 0.02 3.07 -3.51
N ASP A 85 0.20 1.86 -2.96
CA ASP A 85 0.84 0.75 -3.65
C ASP A 85 0.15 -0.58 -3.39
N PHE A 86 0.36 -1.54 -4.28
CA PHE A 86 0.10 -2.95 -4.03
C PHE A 86 1.45 -3.66 -3.88
N GLY A 87 1.72 -4.17 -2.68
CA GLY A 87 2.98 -4.82 -2.35
C GLY A 87 2.80 -6.25 -1.90
N ILE A 88 3.86 -7.03 -2.00
CA ILE A 88 3.94 -8.35 -1.37
C ILE A 88 5.12 -8.38 -0.41
N ASN A 89 4.92 -8.94 0.78
CA ASN A 89 5.96 -9.12 1.79
C ASN A 89 6.14 -10.60 2.09
N ILE A 90 7.38 -11.07 2.13
CA ILE A 90 7.72 -12.40 2.64
C ILE A 90 7.58 -12.37 4.17
N ILE A 91 6.88 -13.36 4.72
CA ILE A 91 6.57 -13.43 6.15
C ILE A 91 7.37 -14.53 6.83
N ASP A 92 7.27 -15.74 6.32
CA ASP A 92 7.89 -16.91 6.94
C ASP A 92 8.00 -18.07 5.94
N ILE A 93 8.77 -19.08 6.29
CA ILE A 93 8.74 -20.39 5.65
C ILE A 93 7.82 -21.28 6.48
N VAL A 94 6.74 -21.77 5.86
CA VAL A 94 5.81 -22.71 6.47
C VAL A 94 6.19 -24.11 6.02
N ASP A 95 6.77 -24.88 6.94
CA ASP A 95 7.08 -26.29 6.71
C ASP A 95 5.88 -27.16 7.11
N SER A 96 5.34 -27.91 6.14
CA SER A 96 4.29 -28.92 6.37
C SER A 96 4.83 -30.36 6.42
N GLY A 97 6.16 -30.53 6.43
CA GLY A 97 6.91 -31.78 6.42
C GLY A 97 8.01 -31.77 5.34
N THR A 98 8.92 -32.75 5.39
CA THR A 98 10.24 -32.79 4.69
C THR A 98 10.28 -32.49 3.18
N GLU A 99 9.15 -32.39 2.48
CA GLU A 99 9.09 -32.09 1.04
C GLU A 99 8.00 -31.08 0.63
N ASN A 100 7.29 -30.45 1.57
CA ASN A 100 6.15 -29.56 1.29
C ASN A 100 6.31 -28.18 1.96
N ALA A 101 7.54 -27.67 2.02
CA ALA A 101 7.78 -26.31 2.49
C ALA A 101 7.17 -25.29 1.51
N SER A 102 6.66 -24.20 2.05
CA SER A 102 6.13 -23.09 1.27
C SER A 102 6.58 -21.76 1.85
N LEU A 103 6.90 -20.80 1.00
CA LEU A 103 7.15 -19.44 1.43
C LEU A 103 5.79 -18.73 1.57
N LEU A 104 5.52 -18.21 2.77
CA LEU A 104 4.32 -17.46 3.10
C LEU A 104 4.54 -15.97 2.81
N PHE A 105 3.58 -15.38 2.13
CA PHE A 105 3.55 -13.98 1.77
C PHE A 105 2.31 -13.31 2.34
N LEU A 106 2.38 -11.98 2.54
CA LEU A 106 1.21 -11.10 2.62
C LEU A 106 1.17 -10.21 1.38
N ALA A 107 0.10 -10.31 0.60
CA ALA A 107 -0.27 -9.32 -0.39
C ALA A 107 -1.02 -8.18 0.29
N ILE A 108 -0.60 -6.93 0.08
CA ILE A 108 -1.06 -5.75 0.81
C ILE A 108 -1.59 -4.74 -0.20
N ASN A 109 -2.87 -4.42 -0.09
CA ASN A 109 -3.49 -3.37 -0.88
C ASN A 109 -3.52 -2.05 -0.08
N ARG A 110 -2.63 -1.11 -0.43
CA ARG A 110 -2.63 0.28 0.08
C ARG A 110 -3.14 1.28 -0.95
N LEU A 111 -3.82 0.81 -1.99
CA LEU A 111 -4.57 1.65 -2.92
C LEU A 111 -5.96 1.93 -2.37
N ASP A 112 -6.59 2.98 -2.87
CA ASP A 112 -7.96 3.38 -2.50
C ASP A 112 -9.04 2.57 -3.25
N GLU A 113 -8.65 1.58 -4.05
CA GLU A 113 -9.54 0.75 -4.85
C GLU A 113 -9.46 -0.74 -4.46
N PRO A 114 -10.61 -1.44 -4.42
CA PRO A 114 -10.61 -2.90 -4.23
C PRO A 114 -10.02 -3.59 -5.45
N MET A 115 -9.32 -4.71 -5.24
CA MET A 115 -8.63 -5.44 -6.31
C MET A 115 -9.03 -6.91 -6.31
N LYS A 116 -9.15 -7.50 -7.50
CA LYS A 116 -9.38 -8.94 -7.67
C LYS A 116 -8.69 -9.46 -8.93
N ASN A 117 -8.62 -10.79 -9.06
CA ASN A 117 -8.02 -11.46 -10.22
C ASN A 117 -6.61 -10.91 -10.53
N ILE A 118 -5.79 -10.82 -9.48
CA ILE A 118 -4.46 -10.22 -9.58
C ILE A 118 -3.50 -11.27 -10.16
N SER A 119 -2.70 -10.89 -11.14
CA SER A 119 -1.61 -11.73 -11.65
C SER A 119 -0.35 -10.92 -11.92
N PHE A 120 0.80 -11.56 -11.69
CA PHE A 120 2.12 -10.98 -11.92
C PHE A 120 3.18 -12.07 -12.02
N ASP A 121 4.32 -11.71 -12.59
CA ASP A 121 5.51 -12.55 -12.60
C ASP A 121 6.42 -12.11 -11.45
N TYR A 122 6.76 -13.04 -10.56
CA TYR A 122 7.59 -12.78 -9.39
C TYR A 122 9.01 -13.29 -9.59
N THR A 123 9.99 -12.44 -9.30
CA THR A 123 11.41 -12.80 -9.26
C THR A 123 11.95 -12.56 -7.87
N LEU A 124 12.62 -13.58 -7.32
CA LEU A 124 13.36 -13.52 -6.06
C LEU A 124 14.69 -14.25 -6.23
N GLY A 125 15.79 -13.58 -5.92
CA GLY A 125 17.12 -14.18 -6.01
C GLY A 125 18.20 -13.29 -5.41
N LEU A 126 19.44 -13.76 -5.50
CA LEU A 126 20.64 -13.02 -5.16
C LEU A 126 21.06 -12.12 -6.33
N ASP A 127 21.68 -10.99 -6.03
CA ASP A 127 22.29 -10.11 -7.04
C ASP A 127 23.46 -10.76 -7.80
N SER A 128 23.98 -11.89 -7.29
CA SER A 128 24.94 -12.78 -7.94
C SER A 128 24.39 -13.48 -9.19
N GLY A 129 23.06 -13.54 -9.34
CA GLY A 129 22.37 -14.23 -10.44
C GLY A 129 21.85 -15.63 -10.10
N GLU A 130 21.89 -16.05 -8.83
CA GLU A 130 21.21 -17.25 -8.34
C GLU A 130 19.77 -16.91 -7.94
N PHE A 131 18.76 -17.64 -8.43
CA PHE A 131 17.35 -17.33 -8.21
C PHE A 131 16.62 -18.42 -7.44
N VAL A 132 15.79 -17.99 -6.48
CA VAL A 132 14.72 -18.81 -5.90
C VAL A 132 13.67 -19.02 -6.99
N TRP A 133 13.19 -17.92 -7.57
CA TRP A 133 12.36 -17.92 -8.77
C TRP A 133 12.80 -16.81 -9.71
N GLU A 134 12.74 -17.09 -11.01
CA GLU A 134 12.96 -16.10 -12.07
C GLU A 134 11.67 -16.02 -12.91
N GLY A 135 10.82 -15.04 -12.58
CA GLY A 135 9.53 -14.83 -13.27
C GLY A 135 8.50 -15.95 -13.05
N VAL A 136 8.32 -16.43 -11.81
CA VAL A 136 7.23 -17.37 -11.52
C VAL A 136 5.89 -16.65 -11.60
N GLU A 137 4.94 -17.20 -12.35
CA GLU A 137 3.58 -16.65 -12.43
C GLU A 137 2.85 -16.86 -11.10
N VAL A 138 2.39 -15.76 -10.51
CA VAL A 138 1.53 -15.75 -9.33
C VAL A 138 0.13 -15.32 -9.75
N ASN A 139 -0.88 -16.06 -9.29
CA ASN A 139 -2.27 -15.76 -9.55
C ASN A 139 -3.07 -15.74 -8.23
N LEU A 140 -3.66 -14.59 -7.92
CA LEU A 140 -4.57 -14.39 -6.79
C LEU A 140 -5.98 -14.22 -7.35
N SER A 141 -6.67 -15.35 -7.52
CA SER A 141 -7.99 -15.38 -8.15
C SER A 141 -9.08 -14.87 -7.19
N GLU A 142 -10.14 -14.25 -7.73
CA GLU A 142 -11.32 -13.87 -6.91
C GLU A 142 -11.95 -15.08 -6.20
N GLN A 143 -11.80 -16.29 -6.76
CA GLN A 143 -12.28 -17.51 -6.13
C GLN A 143 -11.51 -17.84 -4.85
N ASP A 144 -10.20 -17.65 -4.85
CA ASP A 144 -9.33 -18.06 -3.74
C ASP A 144 -9.18 -16.93 -2.71
N THR A 145 -8.84 -15.72 -3.16
CA THR A 145 -8.56 -14.58 -2.27
C THR A 145 -9.78 -13.69 -2.03
N GLY A 146 -10.84 -13.83 -2.82
CA GLY A 146 -11.93 -12.86 -2.85
C GLY A 146 -11.49 -11.52 -3.45
N ILE A 147 -12.23 -10.46 -3.12
CA ILE A 147 -11.88 -9.08 -3.50
C ILE A 147 -11.06 -8.48 -2.35
N ILE A 148 -9.80 -8.16 -2.60
CA ILE A 148 -8.89 -7.56 -1.62
C ILE A 148 -9.26 -6.09 -1.46
N GLN A 149 -9.85 -5.74 -0.31
CA GLN A 149 -10.30 -4.38 -0.04
C GLN A 149 -9.13 -3.39 0.15
N PRO A 150 -9.34 -2.07 -0.03
CA PRO A 150 -8.39 -1.06 0.41
C PRO A 150 -7.97 -1.28 1.86
N ASN A 151 -6.68 -1.09 2.16
CA ASN A 151 -6.09 -1.26 3.48
C ASN A 151 -6.31 -2.66 4.08
N HIS A 152 -6.33 -3.69 3.22
CA HIS A 152 -6.34 -5.08 3.64
C HIS A 152 -5.10 -5.82 3.15
N ALA A 153 -4.67 -6.79 3.96
CA ALA A 153 -3.66 -7.76 3.59
C ALA A 153 -4.26 -9.16 3.54
N VAL A 154 -3.89 -9.94 2.53
CA VAL A 154 -4.31 -11.34 2.36
C VAL A 154 -3.08 -12.24 2.28
N PRO A 155 -3.06 -13.38 2.99
CA PRO A 155 -1.95 -14.31 2.88
C PRO A 155 -2.03 -15.15 1.62
N PHE A 156 -0.88 -15.52 1.07
CA PHE A 156 -0.78 -16.57 0.05
C PHE A 156 0.57 -17.28 0.18
N SER A 157 0.74 -18.43 -0.47
CA SER A 157 1.98 -19.18 -0.37
C SER A 157 2.43 -19.72 -1.72
N LEU A 158 3.74 -19.79 -1.91
CA LEU A 158 4.38 -20.46 -3.04
C LEU A 158 5.20 -21.63 -2.52
N GLY A 159 5.01 -22.82 -3.09
CA GLY A 159 5.79 -23.99 -2.73
C GLY A 159 7.26 -23.80 -3.08
N ILE A 160 8.15 -24.22 -2.18
CA ILE A 160 9.61 -24.15 -2.36
C ILE A 160 10.23 -25.55 -2.33
N THR A 161 11.31 -25.73 -3.07
CA THR A 161 12.19 -26.90 -2.97
C THR A 161 13.25 -26.68 -1.88
N ALA A 162 13.91 -27.77 -1.44
CA ALA A 162 15.04 -27.65 -0.52
C ALA A 162 16.21 -26.83 -1.08
N GLU A 163 16.41 -26.83 -2.41
CA GLU A 163 17.42 -25.97 -3.05
C GLU A 163 17.02 -24.50 -2.98
N GLN A 164 15.74 -24.20 -3.17
CA GLN A 164 15.18 -22.85 -3.04
C GLN A 164 15.23 -22.34 -1.60
N GLU A 165 14.91 -23.19 -0.63
CA GLU A 165 15.04 -22.89 0.81
C GLU A 165 16.48 -22.51 1.17
N ALA A 166 17.46 -23.29 0.73
CA ALA A 166 18.88 -23.00 0.96
C ALA A 166 19.36 -21.70 0.28
N LEU A 167 18.67 -21.23 -0.76
CA LEU A 167 18.91 -19.91 -1.35
C LEU A 167 18.25 -18.80 -0.54
N ILE A 168 17.02 -19.01 -0.05
CA ILE A 168 16.30 -18.06 0.79
C ILE A 168 17.09 -17.76 2.07
N ASP A 169 17.71 -18.77 2.69
CA ASP A 169 18.58 -18.61 3.87
C ASP A 169 19.78 -17.68 3.67
N LYS A 170 20.16 -17.40 2.41
CA LYS A 170 21.28 -16.51 2.06
C LYS A 170 20.81 -15.10 1.70
N LEU A 171 19.51 -14.87 1.53
CA LEU A 171 18.97 -13.58 1.16
C LEU A 171 19.08 -12.61 2.34
N GLU A 172 19.70 -11.47 2.07
CA GLU A 172 19.77 -10.30 2.92
C GLU A 172 19.23 -9.10 2.15
N GLN A 173 18.84 -8.05 2.87
CA GLN A 173 18.18 -6.89 2.25
C GLN A 173 19.05 -6.21 1.18
N ASP A 174 20.37 -6.27 1.31
CA ASP A 174 21.34 -5.61 0.44
C ASP A 174 21.91 -6.51 -0.67
N ASN A 175 21.62 -7.81 -0.65
CA ASN A 175 22.13 -8.78 -1.63
C ASN A 175 21.03 -9.43 -2.49
N GLN A 176 19.79 -8.97 -2.38
CA GLN A 176 18.64 -9.56 -3.05
C GLN A 176 18.17 -8.77 -4.29
N VAL A 177 17.59 -9.51 -5.22
CA VAL A 177 16.82 -9.02 -6.36
C VAL A 177 15.37 -9.45 -6.16
N VAL A 178 14.49 -8.47 -6.01
CA VAL A 178 13.04 -8.67 -5.95
C VAL A 178 12.40 -7.90 -7.09
N LYS A 179 11.57 -8.57 -7.90
CA LYS A 179 10.82 -7.92 -8.99
C LYS A 179 9.40 -8.47 -9.08
N MET A 180 8.48 -7.57 -9.40
CA MET A 180 7.11 -7.89 -9.78
C MET A 180 6.87 -7.30 -11.16
N ASP A 181 6.84 -8.16 -12.17
CA ASP A 181 6.66 -7.79 -13.57
C ASP A 181 5.26 -8.20 -14.06
N ASN A 182 4.81 -7.62 -15.17
CA ASN A 182 3.56 -8.00 -15.85
C ASN A 182 2.29 -7.94 -14.96
N PHE A 183 2.29 -7.07 -13.93
CA PHE A 183 1.18 -6.91 -13.00
C PHE A 183 -0.13 -6.53 -13.69
N LYS A 184 -1.20 -7.26 -13.36
CA LYS A 184 -2.57 -7.08 -13.86
C LYS A 184 -3.56 -7.31 -12.72
N PHE A 185 -4.69 -6.61 -12.76
CA PHE A 185 -5.82 -6.79 -11.86
C PHE A 185 -7.11 -6.31 -12.53
N GLU A 186 -8.26 -6.65 -11.92
CA GLU A 186 -9.61 -6.21 -12.29
C GLU A 186 -10.29 -5.41 -11.18
#